data_AF-A0A2S2QLZ3-F1
#
_entry.id   AF-A0A2S2QLZ3-F1
#
_cell.length_a   1.000
_cell.length_b   1.000
_cell.length_c   1.000
_cell.angle_alpha   90.00
_cell.angle_beta   90.00
_cell.angle_gamma   90.00
#
_symmetry.space_group_name_H-M   'P 1'
#
loop_
_entity.id
_entity.type
_entity.pdbx_description
1 polymer ?
#
loop_
_entity_poly.entity_id
_entity_poly.type
_entity_poly.pdbx_seq_one_letter_code
_entity_poly.pdbx_strand_id
1 'polypeptide(L)'
;MIAGNILFLIAGNLLFLMLINALTMSTNLLSSDEKKIQEKWFEIQTYSANKNSYPDVKRIEKLKPSTHENFFQRVNSIDIPINIPAFLKFQYWMLKLGENDTNTYAYEINYNNINLILKVWKTDKPLIIVTHGWIAKYNDQGVYSIKNAYAVKYPDGYNIITLGWVTKNESFLDVANKCKEVGLALSHFLIKLVSLRLIIPSNIHMIGH
;
A
#
# COMPACT_ATOMS: atom_id res chain seq x y z
N MET A 1 -0.26 0.97 26.11
CA MET A 1 0.99 1.08 25.32
C MET A 1 0.90 0.31 23.98
N ILE A 2 -0.27 0.26 23.30
CA ILE A 2 -0.49 -0.52 22.06
C ILE A 2 -1.14 0.32 20.94
N ALA A 3 -1.86 1.41 21.28
CA ALA A 3 -2.37 2.38 20.31
C ALA A 3 -1.25 3.02 19.44
N GLY A 4 -0.01 3.08 19.96
CA GLY A 4 1.15 3.56 19.22
C GLY A 4 1.48 2.73 17.98
N ASN A 5 1.26 1.40 17.99
CA ASN A 5 1.67 0.53 16.88
C ASN A 5 0.75 0.62 15.65
N ILE A 6 -0.53 0.92 15.86
CA ILE A 6 -1.49 1.10 14.74
C ILE A 6 -1.27 2.48 14.10
N LEU A 7 -1.03 3.51 14.92
CA LEU A 7 -0.66 4.84 14.43
C LEU A 7 0.68 4.80 13.67
N PHE A 8 1.64 3.98 14.12
CA PHE A 8 2.93 3.78 13.44
C PHE A 8 2.80 3.06 12.09
N LEU A 9 1.83 2.14 11.93
CA LEU A 9 1.54 1.48 10.66
C LEU A 9 0.87 2.43 9.66
N ILE A 10 -0.07 3.27 10.12
CA ILE A 10 -0.75 4.26 9.27
C ILE A 10 0.20 5.41 8.91
N ALA A 11 0.94 5.95 9.89
CA ALA A 11 1.94 6.99 9.67
C ALA A 11 3.13 6.48 8.86
N GLY A 12 3.55 5.22 9.07
CA GLY A 12 4.59 4.56 8.30
C GLY A 12 4.21 4.37 6.83
N ASN A 13 2.95 3.99 6.54
CA ASN A 13 2.47 3.85 5.16
C ASN A 13 2.27 5.19 4.45
N LEU A 14 1.83 6.24 5.16
CA LEU A 14 1.79 7.61 4.64
C LEU A 14 3.21 8.16 4.39
N LEU A 15 4.13 7.94 5.33
CA LEU A 15 5.54 8.31 5.21
C LEU A 15 6.21 7.54 4.07
N PHE A 16 5.87 6.27 3.87
CA PHE A 16 6.39 5.43 2.79
C PHE A 16 5.87 5.85 1.40
N LEU A 17 4.58 6.20 1.28
CA LEU A 17 4.03 6.80 0.06
C LEU A 17 4.67 8.15 -0.27
N MET A 18 4.98 8.95 0.75
CA MET A 18 5.74 10.20 0.58
C MET A 18 7.22 9.95 0.23
N LEU A 19 7.85 8.93 0.83
CA LEU A 19 9.24 8.54 0.55
C LEU A 19 9.42 8.07 -0.90
N ILE A 20 8.48 7.29 -1.42
CA ILE A 20 8.55 6.78 -2.78
C ILE A 20 8.43 7.91 -3.79
N ASN A 21 7.44 8.80 -3.62
CA ASN A 21 7.31 9.98 -4.48
C ASN A 21 8.53 10.91 -4.42
N ALA A 22 9.24 10.97 -3.28
CA ALA A 22 10.45 11.77 -3.13
C ALA A 22 11.73 11.08 -3.67
N LEU A 23 11.76 9.74 -3.74
CA LEU A 23 12.93 8.97 -4.16
C LEU A 23 12.91 8.56 -5.65
N THR A 24 11.76 8.55 -6.31
CA THR A 24 11.64 8.17 -7.73
C THR A 24 11.77 9.35 -8.71
N MET A 25 11.87 10.59 -8.23
CA MET A 25 12.17 11.74 -9.09
C MET A 25 13.67 11.85 -9.40
N SER A 26 14.00 11.93 -10.70
CA SER A 26 15.28 12.52 -11.09
C SER A 26 15.31 13.96 -10.57
N THR A 27 16.29 14.30 -9.75
CA THR A 27 16.52 15.66 -9.21
C THR A 27 16.62 16.72 -10.31
N ASN A 28 16.75 16.34 -11.57
CA ASN A 28 16.84 17.24 -12.70
C ASN A 28 15.48 17.79 -13.18
N LEU A 29 14.35 17.23 -12.70
CA LEU A 29 12.99 17.64 -13.08
C LEU A 29 12.30 18.59 -12.08
N LEU A 30 12.96 18.87 -10.94
CA LEU A 30 12.43 19.75 -9.91
C LEU A 30 12.84 21.20 -10.14
N SER A 31 11.91 22.13 -9.91
CA SER A 31 12.24 23.55 -9.77
C SER A 31 13.15 23.79 -8.55
N SER A 32 13.82 24.95 -8.52
CA SER A 32 14.73 25.28 -7.42
C SER A 32 14.03 25.31 -6.05
N ASP A 33 12.75 25.68 -6.00
CA ASP A 33 12.00 25.76 -4.74
C ASP A 33 11.55 24.37 -4.26
N GLU A 34 11.17 23.49 -5.20
CA GLU A 34 10.83 22.10 -4.88
C GLU A 34 12.05 21.31 -4.38
N LYS A 35 13.25 21.58 -4.93
CA LYS A 35 14.51 21.00 -4.43
C LYS A 35 14.77 21.37 -2.97
N LYS A 36 14.63 22.65 -2.62
CA LYS A 36 14.84 23.13 -1.24
C LYS A 36 13.87 22.48 -0.24
N ILE A 37 12.62 22.27 -0.66
CA ILE A 37 11.62 21.58 0.17
C ILE A 37 12.00 20.11 0.37
N GLN A 38 12.44 19.43 -0.69
CA GLN A 38 12.90 18.05 -0.66
C GLN A 38 14.14 17.89 0.25
N GLU A 39 15.14 18.76 0.10
CA GLU A 39 16.37 18.78 0.91
C GLU A 39 16.06 18.99 2.40
N LYS A 40 15.25 20.00 2.74
CA LYS A 40 14.81 20.25 4.12
C LYS A 40 14.06 19.06 4.71
N TRP A 41 13.29 18.33 3.90
CA TRP A 41 12.63 17.10 4.32
C TRP A 41 13.61 15.97 4.63
N PHE A 42 14.63 15.76 3.78
CA PHE A 42 15.68 14.78 4.03
C PHE A 42 16.48 15.09 5.30
N GLU A 43 16.77 16.36 5.57
CA GLU A 43 17.43 16.79 6.82
C GLU A 43 16.61 16.42 8.06
N ILE A 44 15.29 16.66 8.04
CA ILE A 44 14.38 16.31 9.14
C ILE A 44 14.34 14.80 9.38
N GLN A 45 14.33 13.99 8.31
CA GLN A 45 14.35 12.53 8.42
C GLN A 45 15.68 12.03 8.97
N THR A 46 16.80 12.55 8.48
CA THR A 46 18.15 12.19 8.92
C THR A 46 18.35 12.56 10.40
N TYR A 47 17.88 13.74 10.81
CA TYR A 47 17.89 14.17 12.20
C TYR A 47 17.04 13.25 13.10
N SER A 48 15.85 12.85 12.64
CA SER A 48 14.95 11.97 13.39
C SER A 48 15.47 10.54 13.51
N ALA A 49 16.12 10.01 12.47
CA ALA A 49 16.76 8.70 12.48
C ALA A 49 17.97 8.67 13.42
N ASN A 50 18.78 9.73 13.43
CA ASN A 50 19.99 9.81 14.27
C ASN A 50 19.70 10.04 15.76
N LYS A 51 18.51 10.56 16.11
CA LYS A 51 18.13 10.86 17.50
C LYS A 51 17.47 9.68 18.22
N ASN A 52 17.00 8.67 17.49
CA ASN A 52 16.42 7.47 18.07
C ASN A 52 17.47 6.35 18.07
N SER A 53 18.02 6.02 19.25
CA SER A 53 18.66 4.72 19.46
C SER A 53 17.71 3.62 18.99
N TYR A 54 18.19 2.72 18.13
CA TYR A 54 17.43 1.59 17.62
C TYR A 54 16.60 0.96 18.76
N PRO A 55 15.27 0.80 18.60
CA PRO A 55 14.49 0.08 19.59
C PRO A 55 15.05 -1.34 19.68
N ASP A 56 15.33 -1.78 20.90
CA ASP A 56 15.76 -3.14 21.22
C ASP A 56 14.78 -4.13 20.57
N VAL A 57 15.23 -4.80 19.50
CA VAL A 57 14.41 -5.72 18.70
C VAL A 57 14.24 -7.00 19.51
N LYS A 58 13.40 -6.94 20.54
CA LYS A 58 12.90 -8.14 21.19
C LYS A 58 12.02 -8.86 20.18
N ARG A 59 12.48 -10.04 19.77
CA ARG A 59 11.73 -11.04 18.99
C ARG A 59 10.29 -11.03 19.49
N ILE A 60 9.35 -10.60 18.65
CA ILE A 60 7.92 -10.62 18.99
C ILE A 60 7.57 -12.10 19.17
N GLU A 61 7.54 -12.55 20.42
CA GLU A 61 6.99 -13.86 20.77
C GLU A 61 5.60 -13.96 20.14
N LYS A 62 5.30 -15.12 19.53
CA LYS A 62 3.98 -15.41 18.96
C LYS A 62 2.91 -14.92 19.94
N LEU A 63 2.13 -13.93 19.51
CA LEU A 63 1.07 -13.32 20.33
C LEU A 63 0.20 -14.45 20.90
N LYS A 64 0.06 -14.50 22.24
CA LYS A 64 -0.82 -15.46 22.90
C LYS A 64 -2.25 -15.34 22.33
N PRO A 65 -3.03 -16.42 22.20
CA PRO A 65 -4.34 -16.42 21.55
C PRO A 65 -5.30 -15.33 22.05
N SER A 66 -5.30 -15.03 23.36
CA SER A 66 -6.09 -13.95 23.96
C SER A 66 -5.71 -12.54 23.47
N THR A 67 -4.49 -12.35 23.00
CA THR A 67 -3.98 -11.07 22.47
C THR A 67 -4.37 -10.88 21.01
N HIS A 68 -4.62 -11.98 20.28
CA HIS A 68 -5.00 -11.98 18.87
C HIS A 68 -6.48 -11.60 18.69
N GLU A 69 -7.37 -12.14 19.53
CA GLU A 69 -8.78 -11.75 19.51
C GLU A 69 -8.97 -10.28 19.91
N ASN A 70 -8.26 -9.84 20.95
CA ASN A 70 -8.22 -8.43 21.35
C ASN A 70 -7.69 -7.50 20.24
N PHE A 71 -6.83 -8.00 19.35
CA PHE A 71 -6.36 -7.25 18.20
C PHE A 71 -7.47 -7.03 17.17
N PHE A 72 -8.18 -8.10 16.77
CA PHE A 72 -9.27 -7.97 15.81
C PHE A 72 -10.43 -7.14 16.34
N GLN A 73 -10.76 -7.25 17.63
CA GLN A 73 -11.76 -6.39 18.26
C GLN A 73 -11.40 -4.91 18.14
N ARG A 74 -10.13 -4.55 18.38
CA ARG A 74 -9.66 -3.17 18.19
C ARG A 74 -9.74 -2.74 16.73
N VAL A 75 -9.30 -3.58 15.79
CA VAL A 75 -9.38 -3.25 14.35
C VAL A 75 -10.84 -3.06 13.91
N ASN A 76 -11.76 -3.90 14.39
CA ASN A 76 -13.19 -3.81 14.09
C ASN A 76 -13.85 -2.54 14.68
N SER A 77 -13.30 -2.00 15.76
CA SER A 77 -13.75 -0.72 16.35
C SER A 77 -13.23 0.52 15.62
N ILE A 78 -12.32 0.38 14.65
CA ILE A 78 -11.85 1.50 13.85
C ILE A 78 -12.92 1.82 12.80
N ASP A 79 -13.68 2.87 13.08
CA ASP A 79 -14.54 3.50 12.09
C ASP A 79 -13.78 4.63 11.40
N ILE A 80 -13.61 4.53 10.08
CA ILE A 80 -13.02 5.60 9.29
C ILE A 80 -14.09 6.07 8.32
N PRO A 81 -14.75 7.22 8.60
CA PRO A 81 -15.74 7.77 7.69
C PRO A 81 -14.99 8.18 6.42
N ILE A 82 -15.16 7.41 5.35
CA ILE A 82 -14.50 7.65 4.07
C ILE A 82 -15.54 7.68 2.97
N ASN A 83 -15.60 8.83 2.30
CA ASN A 83 -16.03 8.87 0.91
C ASN A 83 -14.84 8.38 0.07
N ILE A 84 -15.00 7.24 -0.61
CA ILE A 84 -13.93 6.70 -1.43
C ILE A 84 -13.96 7.48 -2.74
N PRO A 85 -12.88 8.17 -3.11
CA PRO A 85 -12.88 8.84 -4.39
C PRO A 85 -13.14 7.84 -5.53
N ALA A 86 -14.07 8.20 -6.42
CA ALA A 86 -14.48 7.36 -7.54
C ALA A 86 -13.34 7.04 -8.53
N PHE A 87 -12.23 7.79 -8.47
CA PHE A 87 -11.05 7.53 -9.29
C PHE A 87 -10.16 6.40 -8.76
N LEU A 88 -10.38 5.90 -7.54
CA LEU A 88 -9.62 4.78 -7.00
C LEU A 88 -10.12 3.45 -7.53
N LYS A 89 -9.17 2.61 -7.97
CA LYS A 89 -9.44 1.25 -8.43
C LYS A 89 -8.51 0.27 -7.73
N PHE A 90 -9.11 -0.67 -7.01
CA PHE A 90 -8.41 -1.82 -6.45
C PHE A 90 -8.63 -3.01 -7.37
N GLN A 91 -7.56 -3.63 -7.83
CA GLN A 91 -7.64 -4.78 -8.73
C GLN A 91 -6.85 -5.95 -8.15
N TYR A 92 -7.51 -7.09 -7.97
CA TYR A 92 -6.88 -8.34 -7.55
C TYR A 92 -6.43 -9.13 -8.77
N TRP A 93 -5.17 -9.57 -8.80
CA TRP A 93 -4.57 -10.18 -9.98
C TRP A 93 -4.27 -11.66 -9.81
N MET A 94 -4.56 -12.41 -10.86
CA MET A 94 -4.37 -13.86 -10.92
C MET A 94 -3.77 -14.23 -12.28
N LEU A 95 -3.04 -15.35 -12.30
CA LEU A 95 -2.61 -15.97 -13.55
C LEU A 95 -3.83 -16.60 -14.23
N LYS A 96 -4.00 -16.40 -15.53
CA LYS A 96 -5.03 -17.06 -16.33
C LYS A 96 -4.56 -18.49 -16.59
N LEU A 97 -5.30 -19.48 -16.09
CA LEU A 97 -5.04 -20.88 -16.38
C LEU A 97 -5.54 -21.19 -17.80
N GLY A 98 -4.63 -21.57 -18.70
CA GLY A 98 -4.94 -21.98 -20.09
C GLY A 98 -4.43 -21.01 -21.18
N GLU A 99 -3.60 -21.57 -22.08
CA GLU A 99 -2.87 -21.00 -23.24
C GLU A 99 -1.91 -19.81 -22.96
N ASN A 100 -0.62 -20.15 -23.02
CA ASN A 100 0.59 -19.37 -22.71
C ASN A 100 0.61 -18.82 -21.27
N ASP A 101 1.44 -19.47 -20.43
CA ASP A 101 1.58 -19.36 -18.96
C ASP A 101 1.98 -17.97 -18.39
N THR A 102 1.81 -16.89 -19.15
CA THR A 102 2.20 -15.53 -18.75
C THR A 102 1.03 -14.55 -18.69
N ASN A 103 -0.16 -14.95 -19.13
CA ASN A 103 -1.31 -14.06 -19.17
C ASN A 103 -1.94 -13.91 -17.77
N THR A 104 -2.18 -12.67 -17.34
CA THR A 104 -2.85 -12.38 -16.07
C THR A 104 -4.21 -11.73 -16.29
N TYR A 105 -5.17 -11.97 -15.41
CA TYR A 105 -6.44 -11.25 -15.39
C TYR A 105 -6.65 -10.54 -14.05
N ALA A 106 -7.45 -9.47 -14.08
CA ALA A 106 -7.79 -8.67 -12.92
C ALA A 106 -9.26 -8.87 -12.55
N TYR A 107 -9.52 -9.02 -11.26
CA TYR A 107 -10.83 -8.84 -10.65
C TYR A 107 -10.86 -7.45 -9.99
N GLU A 108 -11.72 -6.55 -10.47
CA GLU A 108 -11.92 -5.25 -9.81
C GLU A 108 -12.65 -5.47 -8.48
N ILE A 109 -12.01 -5.07 -7.39
CA ILE A 109 -12.55 -5.23 -6.05
C ILE A 109 -13.57 -4.13 -5.83
N ASN A 110 -14.81 -4.53 -5.59
CA ASN A 110 -15.85 -3.60 -5.16
C ASN A 110 -15.55 -3.17 -3.71
N TYR A 111 -15.07 -1.94 -3.53
CA TYR A 111 -14.75 -1.42 -2.20
C TYR A 111 -15.98 -1.39 -1.27
N ASN A 112 -17.18 -1.15 -1.80
CA ASN A 112 -18.41 -1.18 -1.02
C ASN A 112 -18.81 -2.60 -0.61
N ASN A 113 -18.18 -3.63 -1.20
CA ASN A 113 -18.42 -5.03 -0.88
C ASN A 113 -17.12 -5.84 -0.96
N ILE A 114 -16.15 -5.51 -0.10
CA ILE A 114 -14.84 -6.17 -0.03
C ILE A 114 -14.95 -7.68 0.18
N ASN A 115 -16.03 -8.15 0.82
CA ASN A 115 -16.27 -9.58 1.07
C ASN A 115 -16.25 -10.44 -0.20
N LEU A 116 -16.51 -9.87 -1.38
CA LEU A 116 -16.43 -10.61 -2.64
C LEU A 116 -15.01 -11.13 -2.94
N ILE A 117 -13.97 -10.49 -2.39
CA ILE A 117 -12.58 -10.94 -2.55
C ILE A 117 -12.35 -12.34 -1.93
N LEU A 118 -13.17 -12.76 -0.96
CA LEU A 118 -13.08 -14.07 -0.31
C LEU A 118 -13.14 -15.24 -1.31
N LYS A 119 -13.81 -15.04 -2.46
CA LYS A 119 -13.94 -16.08 -3.50
C LYS A 119 -12.63 -16.38 -4.24
N VAL A 120 -11.69 -15.44 -4.22
CA VAL A 120 -10.43 -15.50 -4.97
C VAL A 120 -9.18 -15.36 -4.08
N TRP A 121 -9.39 -15.05 -2.80
CA TRP A 121 -8.32 -14.87 -1.83
C TRP A 121 -7.59 -16.18 -1.56
N LYS A 122 -6.27 -16.13 -1.58
CA LYS A 122 -5.42 -17.29 -1.25
C LYS A 122 -5.14 -17.26 0.25
N THR A 123 -5.75 -18.20 0.97
CA THR A 123 -5.55 -18.36 2.41
C THR A 123 -4.07 -18.59 2.74
N ASP A 124 -3.63 -18.03 3.87
CA ASP A 124 -2.25 -18.13 4.38
C ASP A 124 -1.14 -17.57 3.48
N LYS A 125 -1.50 -16.87 2.39
CA LYS A 125 -0.52 -16.22 1.51
C LYS A 125 -0.34 -14.74 1.86
N PRO A 126 0.90 -14.21 1.81
CA PRO A 126 1.15 -12.79 1.98
C PRO A 126 0.49 -11.95 0.89
N LEU A 127 0.28 -10.67 1.19
CA LEU A 127 -0.29 -9.68 0.28
C LEU A 127 0.81 -8.77 -0.25
N ILE A 128 0.89 -8.65 -1.59
CA ILE A 128 1.65 -7.60 -2.28
C ILE A 128 0.67 -6.56 -2.80
N ILE A 129 0.84 -5.30 -2.40
CA ILE A 129 0.13 -4.15 -2.97
C ILE A 129 1.10 -3.36 -3.82
N VAL A 130 0.73 -3.09 -5.06
CA VAL A 130 1.50 -2.26 -5.98
C VAL A 130 0.69 -1.03 -6.35
N THR A 131 1.26 0.16 -6.19
CA THR A 131 0.61 1.43 -6.57
C THR A 131 1.56 2.25 -7.41
N HIS A 132 1.04 2.98 -8.40
CA HIS A 132 1.83 3.95 -9.14
C HIS A 132 1.88 5.27 -8.35
N GLY A 133 2.77 6.17 -8.74
CA GLY A 133 2.86 7.56 -8.31
C GLY A 133 2.33 8.47 -9.41
N TRP A 134 3.03 9.57 -9.66
CA TRP A 134 2.71 10.46 -10.77
C TRP A 134 3.06 9.81 -12.12
N ILE A 135 2.12 9.82 -13.07
CA ILE A 135 2.31 9.23 -14.40
C ILE A 135 2.48 10.34 -15.44
N ALA A 136 3.72 10.61 -15.84
CA ALA A 136 4.02 11.44 -16.99
C ALA A 136 3.64 10.69 -18.28
N LYS A 137 2.57 11.09 -18.97
CA LYS A 137 2.25 10.67 -20.34
C LYS A 137 2.27 9.12 -20.54
N TYR A 138 1.15 8.47 -20.19
CA TYR A 138 0.75 7.12 -20.64
C TYR A 138 1.64 5.91 -20.27
N ASN A 139 2.58 5.99 -19.34
CA ASN A 139 3.38 4.81 -18.99
C ASN A 139 3.18 4.34 -17.55
N ASP A 140 2.25 3.41 -17.34
CA ASP A 140 2.04 2.67 -16.09
C ASP A 140 2.79 1.31 -16.07
N GLN A 141 3.69 1.06 -17.04
CA GLN A 141 4.38 -0.22 -17.19
C GLN A 141 5.13 -0.65 -15.93
N GLY A 142 5.58 0.27 -15.08
CA GLY A 142 6.24 -0.07 -13.81
C GLY A 142 5.36 -0.94 -12.91
N VAL A 143 4.11 -0.51 -12.68
CA VAL A 143 3.15 -1.27 -11.85
C VAL A 143 2.83 -2.61 -12.51
N TYR A 144 2.57 -2.62 -13.82
CA TYR A 144 2.26 -3.86 -14.54
C TYR A 144 3.43 -4.85 -14.54
N SER A 145 4.67 -4.36 -14.67
CA SER A 145 5.88 -5.19 -14.68
C SER A 145 6.12 -5.84 -13.31
N ILE A 146 6.05 -5.05 -12.24
CA ILE A 146 6.23 -5.55 -10.86
C ILE A 146 5.16 -6.60 -10.55
N LYS A 147 3.89 -6.27 -10.80
CA LYS A 147 2.77 -7.17 -10.59
C LYS A 147 2.91 -8.46 -11.41
N ASN A 148 3.25 -8.37 -12.70
CA ASN A 148 3.43 -9.54 -13.55
C ASN A 148 4.59 -10.42 -13.06
N ALA A 149 5.69 -9.82 -12.59
CA ALA A 149 6.79 -10.58 -12.01
C ALA A 149 6.33 -11.46 -10.84
N TYR A 150 5.47 -10.93 -9.96
CA TYR A 150 4.88 -11.74 -8.87
C TYR A 150 3.85 -12.76 -9.38
N ALA A 151 2.90 -12.32 -10.21
CA ALA A 151 1.77 -13.14 -10.63
C ALA A 151 2.17 -14.32 -11.53
N VAL A 152 3.19 -14.13 -12.38
CA VAL A 152 3.68 -15.15 -13.31
C VAL A 152 4.72 -16.05 -12.65
N LYS A 153 5.68 -15.49 -11.92
CA LYS A 153 6.75 -16.29 -11.31
C LYS A 153 6.30 -17.04 -10.04
N TYR A 154 5.31 -16.50 -9.35
CA TYR A 154 4.81 -17.05 -8.08
C TYR A 154 3.27 -17.11 -8.07
N PRO A 155 2.65 -17.87 -8.99
CA PRO A 155 1.20 -17.87 -9.19
C PRO A 155 0.41 -18.20 -7.92
N ASP A 156 0.95 -19.03 -7.03
CA ASP A 156 0.33 -19.39 -5.73
C ASP A 156 1.09 -18.85 -4.51
N GLY A 157 2.07 -17.96 -4.73
CA GLY A 157 2.91 -17.42 -3.67
C GLY A 157 2.27 -16.25 -2.92
N TYR A 158 1.45 -15.45 -3.62
CA TYR A 158 0.99 -14.16 -3.12
C TYR A 158 -0.47 -13.87 -3.52
N ASN A 159 -1.16 -13.13 -2.65
CA ASN A 159 -2.29 -12.28 -3.01
C ASN A 159 -1.72 -10.99 -3.62
N ILE A 160 -2.17 -10.56 -4.80
CA ILE A 160 -1.59 -9.41 -5.50
C ILE A 160 -2.70 -8.42 -5.81
N ILE A 161 -2.55 -7.19 -5.31
CA ILE A 161 -3.49 -6.11 -5.55
C ILE A 161 -2.76 -4.92 -6.17
N THR A 162 -3.31 -4.33 -7.22
CA THR A 162 -2.88 -3.00 -7.67
C THR A 162 -3.86 -1.93 -7.20
N LEU A 163 -3.33 -0.79 -6.81
CA LEU A 163 -4.09 0.43 -6.53
C LEU A 163 -3.83 1.44 -7.65
N GLY A 164 -4.84 1.66 -8.49
CA GLY A 164 -4.84 2.72 -9.50
C GLY A 164 -5.55 3.97 -8.96
N TRP A 165 -4.96 5.15 -9.11
CA TRP A 165 -5.49 6.37 -8.49
C TRP A 165 -5.20 7.71 -9.18
N VAL A 166 -4.49 7.71 -10.32
CA VAL A 166 -4.18 8.93 -11.09
C VAL A 166 -4.89 8.82 -12.42
N THR A 167 -5.57 9.91 -12.80
CA THR A 167 -6.13 10.06 -14.14
C THR A 167 -5.14 10.81 -15.03
N LYS A 168 -5.22 10.60 -16.36
CA LYS A 168 -4.24 11.16 -17.30
C LYS A 168 -4.28 12.69 -17.27
N ASN A 169 -3.09 13.30 -17.35
CA ASN A 169 -2.86 14.75 -17.54
C ASN A 169 -3.04 15.65 -16.30
N GLU A 170 -2.83 15.11 -15.09
CA GLU A 170 -2.81 15.92 -13.88
C GLU A 170 -1.41 16.49 -13.59
N SER A 171 -1.35 17.71 -13.04
CA SER A 171 -0.09 18.28 -12.59
C SER A 171 0.49 17.46 -11.43
N PHE A 172 1.81 17.51 -11.25
CA PHE A 172 2.46 16.84 -10.12
C PHE A 172 1.86 17.28 -8.78
N LEU A 173 1.61 18.59 -8.62
CA LEU A 173 1.06 19.13 -7.38
C LEU A 173 -0.36 18.64 -7.10
N ASP A 174 -1.20 18.52 -8.13
CA ASP A 174 -2.55 17.96 -7.98
C ASP A 174 -2.51 16.49 -7.53
N VAL A 175 -1.62 15.69 -8.11
CA VAL A 175 -1.40 14.29 -7.72
C VAL A 175 -0.85 14.19 -6.29
N ALA A 176 0.10 15.04 -5.93
CA ALA A 176 0.64 15.10 -4.57
C ALA A 176 -0.46 15.43 -3.54
N ASN A 177 -1.36 16.37 -3.86
CA ASN A 177 -2.48 16.73 -2.99
C ASN A 177 -3.48 15.57 -2.79
N LYS A 178 -3.64 14.69 -3.79
CA LYS A 178 -4.48 13.49 -3.70
C LYS A 178 -3.89 12.36 -2.86
N CYS A 179 -2.58 12.34 -2.63
CA CYS A 179 -1.90 11.26 -1.89
C CYS A 179 -2.50 11.03 -0.49
N LYS A 180 -2.95 12.10 0.18
CA LYS A 180 -3.59 12.01 1.49
C LYS A 180 -4.88 11.18 1.41
N GLU A 181 -5.74 11.49 0.45
CA GLU A 181 -7.02 10.80 0.27
C GLU A 181 -6.82 9.34 -0.16
N VAL A 182 -5.85 9.10 -1.05
CA VAL A 182 -5.45 7.76 -1.49
C VAL A 182 -4.94 6.92 -0.33
N GLY A 183 -4.06 7.48 0.50
CA GLY A 183 -3.51 6.82 1.69
C GLY A 183 -4.60 6.49 2.72
N LEU A 184 -5.57 7.38 2.91
CA LEU A 184 -6.73 7.13 3.78
C LEU A 184 -7.59 5.98 3.26
N ALA A 185 -7.95 6.01 1.97
CA ALA A 185 -8.75 4.95 1.36
C ALA A 185 -8.04 3.59 1.38
N LEU A 186 -6.74 3.57 1.08
CA LEU A 186 -5.92 2.36 1.19
C LEU A 186 -5.84 1.84 2.63
N SER A 187 -5.67 2.72 3.61
CA SER A 187 -5.62 2.34 5.02
C SER A 187 -6.92 1.69 5.47
N HIS A 188 -8.07 2.25 5.09
CA HIS A 188 -9.37 1.67 5.40
C HIS A 188 -9.58 0.34 4.66
N PHE A 189 -9.21 0.25 3.38
CA PHE A 189 -9.22 -1.02 2.65
C PHE A 189 -8.42 -2.12 3.39
N LEU A 190 -7.20 -1.80 3.83
CA LEU A 190 -6.35 -2.73 4.58
C LEU A 190 -6.94 -3.12 5.93
N ILE A 191 -7.50 -2.16 6.66
CA ILE A 191 -8.21 -2.41 7.92
C ILE A 191 -9.37 -3.39 7.69
N LYS A 192 -10.12 -3.23 6.59
CA LYS A 192 -11.19 -4.17 6.23
C LYS A 192 -10.66 -5.57 5.94
N LEU A 193 -9.57 -5.72 5.16
CA LEU A 193 -8.96 -7.04 4.96
C LEU A 193 -8.54 -7.71 6.27
N VAL A 194 -7.93 -6.94 7.19
CA VAL A 194 -7.54 -7.44 8.51
C VAL A 194 -8.78 -7.78 9.36
N SER A 195 -9.84 -6.97 9.34
CA SER A 195 -11.10 -7.24 10.08
C SER A 195 -11.76 -8.54 9.63
N LEU A 196 -11.64 -8.87 8.35
CA LEU A 196 -12.12 -10.11 7.74
C LEU A 196 -11.20 -11.31 8.01
N ARG A 197 -10.12 -11.11 8.77
CA ARG A 197 -9.10 -12.10 9.08
C ARG A 197 -8.43 -12.70 7.83
N LEU A 198 -8.43 -11.95 6.72
CA LEU A 198 -7.83 -12.39 5.46
C LEU A 198 -6.31 -12.31 5.50
N ILE A 199 -5.80 -11.35 6.27
CA ILE A 199 -4.37 -11.05 6.36
C ILE A 199 -4.05 -10.48 7.74
N ILE A 200 -2.82 -10.72 8.19
CA ILE A 200 -2.24 -10.01 9.34
C ILE A 200 -1.35 -8.88 8.83
N PRO A 201 -1.25 -7.73 9.51
CA PRO A 201 -0.48 -6.59 9.01
C PRO A 201 0.97 -6.90 8.64
N SER A 202 1.64 -7.81 9.38
CA SER A 202 3.03 -8.21 9.11
C SER A 202 3.22 -8.98 7.80
N ASN A 203 2.14 -9.47 7.19
CA ASN A 203 2.18 -10.21 5.93
C ASN A 203 1.78 -9.33 4.73
N ILE A 204 1.71 -8.01 4.93
CA ILE A 204 1.42 -7.04 3.87
C ILE A 204 2.74 -6.39 3.47
N HIS A 205 3.04 -6.41 2.18
CA HIS A 205 4.14 -5.68 1.57
C HIS A 205 3.58 -4.70 0.54
N MET A 206 4.00 -3.44 0.62
CA MET A 206 3.54 -2.39 -0.29
C MET A 206 4.70 -1.87 -1.11
N ILE A 207 4.46 -1.70 -2.41
CA ILE A 207 5.40 -1.14 -3.38
C ILE A 207 4.71 0.04 -4.04
N GLY A 208 5.25 1.23 -3.84
CA GLY A 208 4.90 2.40 -4.64
C GLY A 208 5.97 2.64 -5.72
N HIS A 209 5.59 3.33 -6.79
CA HIS A 209 6.52 3.77 -7.83
C HIS A 209 6.34 5.25 -8.14
#